data_AF-A0A949EWK5-F1
#
_entry.id   AF-A0A949EWK5-F1
#
_cell.length_a   1.000
_cell.length_b   1.000
_cell.length_c   1.000
_cell.angle_alpha   90.00
_cell.angle_beta   90.00
_cell.angle_gamma   90.00
#
_symmetry.space_group_name_H-M   'P 1'
#
loop_
_entity.id
_entity.type
_entity.pdbx_description
1 polymer ?
#
loop_
_entity_poly.entity_id
_entity_poly.type
_entity_poly.pdbx_seq_one_letter_code
_entity_poly.pdbx_strand_id
1 'polypeptide(L)' 'TETETTVNELFQILKKISKNNNIQESHGAAKQGEQLRSALGFKKAKEILAWEPKISIEQGLEITYEWFQKK' A
#
# COMPACT_ATOMS: atom_id res chain seq x y z
N THR A 1 -9.57 -3.95 2.26
CA THR A 1 -10.36 -3.34 3.36
C THR A 1 -11.09 -2.13 2.79
N GLU A 2 -11.97 -1.45 3.55
CA GLU A 2 -12.57 -0.16 3.15
C GLU A 2 -11.74 1.02 3.69
N THR A 3 -10.41 0.86 3.73
CA THR A 3 -9.46 1.79 4.33
C THR A 3 -8.49 2.26 3.25
N GLU A 4 -8.16 3.55 3.24
CA GLU A 4 -7.06 4.07 2.43
C GLU A 4 -5.72 3.96 3.17
N THR A 5 -4.61 4.05 2.43
CA THR A 5 -3.26 4.11 2.98
C THR A 5 -2.52 5.21 2.25
N THR A 6 -1.92 6.12 2.99
CA THR A 6 -1.19 7.27 2.46
C THR A 6 0.17 6.85 1.89
N VAL A 7 0.74 7.67 1.01
CA VAL A 7 2.10 7.45 0.47
C VAL A 7 3.14 7.40 1.59
N ASN A 8 2.98 8.23 2.63
CA ASN A 8 3.88 8.25 3.78
C ASN A 8 3.81 6.94 4.58
N GLU A 9 2.60 6.41 4.84
CA GLU A 9 2.44 5.11 5.51
C GLU A 9 3.05 3.97 4.67
N LEU A 10 2.82 3.96 3.35
CA LEU A 10 3.43 2.98 2.45
C LEU A 10 4.96 3.02 2.52
N PHE A 11 5.55 4.22 2.53
CA PHE A 11 7.00 4.40 2.65
C PHE A 11 7.52 3.82 3.98
N GLN A 12 6.86 4.13 5.11
CA GLN A 12 7.28 3.63 6.42
C GLN A 12 7.17 2.10 6.52
N ILE A 13 6.10 1.51 5.96
CA ILE A 13 5.94 0.05 5.90
C ILE A 13 7.07 -0.58 5.08
N LEU A 14 7.35 -0.05 3.88
CA LEU A 14 8.42 -0.56 3.02
C LEU A 14 9.81 -0.40 3.65
N LYS A 15 10.09 0.72 4.31
CA LYS A 15 11.34 0.95 5.05
C LYS A 15 11.53 -0.07 6.18
N LYS A 16 10.44 -0.41 6.89
CA LYS A 16 10.44 -1.45 7.92
C LYS A 16 10.71 -2.83 7.31
N ILE A 17 10.00 -3.19 6.23
CA ILE A 17 10.17 -4.47 5.52
C ILE A 17 11.61 -4.62 5.00
N SER A 18 12.19 -3.55 4.44
CA SER A 18 13.54 -3.56 3.89
C SER A 18 14.64 -3.65 4.94
N LYS A 19 14.30 -3.46 6.23
CA LYS A 19 15.24 -3.38 7.36
C LYS A 19 16.38 -2.37 7.13
N ASN A 20 16.16 -1.37 6.27
CA ASN A 20 17.16 -0.39 5.90
C ASN A 20 16.82 0.97 6.51
N ASN A 21 17.39 1.23 7.68
CA ASN A 21 17.14 2.47 8.42
C ASN A 21 17.76 3.71 7.77
N ASN A 22 18.67 3.54 6.81
CA ASN A 22 19.40 4.63 6.16
C ASN A 22 18.62 5.28 5.02
N ILE A 23 17.49 4.70 4.60
CA ILE A 23 16.62 5.29 3.57
C ILE A 23 15.89 6.49 4.15
N GLN A 24 16.03 7.65 3.51
CA GLN A 24 15.34 8.88 3.87
C GLN A 24 14.30 9.23 2.79
N GLU A 25 13.13 9.69 3.24
CA GLU A 25 12.10 10.23 2.36
C GLU A 25 12.51 11.63 1.88
N SER A 26 12.14 11.95 0.63
CA SER A 26 12.31 13.27 0.04
C SER A 26 10.96 13.75 -0.47
N HIS A 27 10.52 14.90 0.03
CA HIS A 27 9.19 15.45 -0.26
C HIS A 27 9.29 16.52 -1.34
N GLY A 28 8.77 16.21 -2.52
CA GLY A 28 8.65 17.16 -3.63
C GLY A 28 7.35 17.95 -3.60
N ALA A 29 7.18 18.86 -4.56
CA ALA A 29 5.90 19.52 -4.78
C ALA A 29 4.82 18.49 -5.15
N ALA A 30 3.58 18.75 -4.74
CA ALA A 30 2.43 17.94 -5.13
C ALA A 30 2.31 17.89 -6.66
N LYS A 31 1.96 16.72 -7.20
CA LYS A 31 1.75 16.55 -8.63
C LYS A 31 0.40 17.14 -9.02
N GLN A 32 0.43 18.18 -9.85
CA GLN A 32 -0.79 18.81 -10.33
C GLN A 32 -1.67 17.79 -11.07
N GLY A 33 -2.95 17.75 -10.71
CA GLY A 33 -3.92 16.83 -11.30
C GLY A 33 -3.93 15.42 -10.70
N GLU A 34 -3.07 15.11 -9.73
CA GLU A 34 -3.13 13.85 -8.99
C GLU A 34 -4.32 13.83 -8.02
N GLN A 35 -4.99 12.68 -7.95
CA GLN A 35 -6.07 12.46 -7.00
C GLN A 35 -5.51 12.29 -5.58
N LEU A 36 -5.94 13.14 -4.65
CA LEU A 36 -5.38 13.17 -3.29
C LEU A 36 -5.80 11.98 -2.41
N ARG A 37 -7.06 11.52 -2.54
CA ARG A 37 -7.63 10.46 -1.70
C ARG A 37 -8.46 9.51 -2.54
N SER A 38 -8.39 8.22 -2.21
CA SER A 38 -9.14 7.17 -2.90
C SER A 38 -9.36 6.00 -1.95
N ALA A 39 -10.61 5.63 -1.73
CA ALA A 39 -10.99 4.44 -0.97
C ALA A 39 -12.20 3.80 -1.64
N LEU A 40 -12.25 2.46 -1.63
CA LEU A 40 -13.35 1.69 -2.20
C LEU A 40 -14.00 0.85 -1.11
N GLY A 41 -15.33 0.92 -1.04
CA GLY A 41 -16.12 -0.06 -0.31
C GLY A 41 -16.15 -1.39 -1.06
N PHE A 42 -16.14 -2.52 -0.36
CA PHE A 42 -16.17 -3.85 -0.97
C PHE A 42 -17.46 -4.63 -0.72
N LYS A 43 -18.43 -4.04 -0.03
CA LYS A 43 -19.72 -4.67 0.30
C LYS A 43 -20.39 -5.38 -0.88
N LYS A 44 -20.50 -4.71 -2.03
CA LYS A 44 -21.15 -5.29 -3.24
C LYS A 44 -20.39 -6.51 -3.78
N ALA A 45 -19.05 -6.46 -3.76
CA ALA A 45 -18.22 -7.59 -4.17
C ALA A 45 -18.37 -8.78 -3.19
N LYS A 46 -18.50 -8.51 -1.89
CA LYS A 46 -18.79 -9.53 -0.89
C LYS A 46 -20.12 -10.21 -1.12
N GLU A 47 -21.18 -9.44 -1.39
CA GLU A 47 -22.53 -9.97 -1.60
C GLU A 47 -22.66 -10.78 -2.89
N ILE A 48 -22.11 -10.29 -3.99
CA ILE A 48 -22.34 -10.87 -5.33
C ILE A 48 -21.29 -11.93 -5.67
N LEU A 49 -20.04 -11.74 -5.21
CA LEU A 49 -18.90 -12.57 -5.61
C LEU A 49 -18.37 -13.44 -4.47
N ALA A 50 -18.94 -13.33 -3.26
CA ALA A 50 -18.35 -13.88 -2.04
C ALA A 50 -16.88 -13.47 -1.84
N TRP A 51 -16.50 -12.30 -2.40
CA TRP A 51 -15.14 -11.81 -2.37
C TRP A 51 -14.95 -10.80 -1.25
N GLU A 52 -13.87 -10.96 -0.51
CA GLU A 52 -13.40 -9.98 0.45
C GLU A 52 -11.87 -9.96 0.50
N PRO A 53 -11.25 -8.82 0.87
CA PRO A 53 -9.80 -8.71 1.02
C PRO A 53 -9.30 -9.68 2.10
N LYS A 54 -8.31 -10.51 1.75
CA LYS A 54 -7.69 -11.49 2.66
C LYS A 54 -6.25 -11.15 3.05
N ILE A 55 -5.63 -10.23 2.30
CA ILE A 55 -4.24 -9.83 2.45
C ILE A 55 -4.23 -8.39 2.93
N SER A 56 -3.52 -8.12 4.02
CA SER A 56 -3.31 -6.75 4.50
C SER A 56 -2.34 -5.99 3.59
N ILE A 57 -2.28 -4.66 3.73
CA ILE A 57 -1.34 -3.86 2.95
C ILE A 57 0.12 -4.25 3.27
N GLU A 58 0.43 -4.50 4.54
CA GLU A 58 1.75 -4.92 5.00
C GLU A 58 2.14 -6.28 4.42
N GLN A 59 1.24 -7.27 4.47
CA GLN A 59 1.48 -8.59 3.91
C GLN A 59 1.69 -8.52 2.39
N GLY A 60 0.87 -7.74 1.68
CA GLY A 60 1.01 -7.56 0.23
C GLY A 60 2.33 -6.89 -0.16
N LEU A 61 2.78 -5.90 0.62
CA LEU A 61 4.07 -5.24 0.42
C LEU A 61 5.25 -6.16 0.73
N GLU A 62 5.15 -7.02 1.75
CA GLU A 62 6.19 -8.00 2.07
C GLU A 62 6.38 -9.01 0.93
N ILE A 63 5.30 -9.61 0.44
CA ILE A 63 5.31 -10.52 -0.72
C ILE A 63 5.93 -9.84 -1.95
N THR A 64 5.55 -8.58 -2.19
CA THR A 64 6.07 -7.81 -3.32
C THR A 64 7.57 -7.55 -3.17
N TYR A 65 8.02 -7.12 -1.98
CA TYR A 65 9.43 -6.88 -1.70
C TYR A 65 10.28 -8.14 -1.84
N GLU A 66 9.81 -9.27 -1.32
CA GLU A 66 10.47 -10.57 -1.47
C GLU A 66 10.62 -10.99 -2.92
N TRP A 67 9.62 -10.70 -3.76
CA TRP A 67 9.72 -10.96 -5.20
C TRP A 67 10.84 -10.14 -5.85
N PHE A 68 10.97 -8.86 -5.49
CA PHE A 68 12.05 -8.00 -6.00
C PHE A 68 13.44 -8.45 -5.52
N GLN A 69 13.56 -9.02 -4.32
CA GLN A 69 14.83 -9.55 -3.80
C GLN A 69 15.31 -10.81 -4.51
N LYS A 70 14.40 -11.56 -5.15
CA LYS A 70 14.71 -12.81 -5.87
C LYS A 70 15.03 -12.57 -7.35
N LYS A 71 14.94 -11.32 -7.83
CA LYS A 71 15.18 -10.88 -9.19
C LYS A 71 16.60 -10.32 -9.33
#